data_AF-A0A227HY11-F1
#
_entry.id   AF-A0A227HY11-F1
#
_cell.length_a   1.000
_cell.length_b   1.000
_cell.length_c   1.000
_cell.angle_alpha   90.00
_cell.angle_beta   90.00
_cell.angle_gamma   90.00
#
_symmetry.space_group_name_H-M   'P 1'
#
loop_
_entity.id
_entity.type
_entity.pdbx_description
1 polymer ?
#
loop_
_entity_poly.entity_id
_entity_poly.type
_entity_poly.pdbx_seq_one_letter_code
_entity_poly.pdbx_strand_id
1 'polypeptide(L)' 'LLMFIWLCLHTIGAKYTFAEVPFDWFNNLIGSERNNFDRVAHFAIGLYAYPIAEYLIRNKKFNPTFSCWFALFAIMS' A
#
# COMPACT_ATOMS: atom_id res chain seq x y z
N LEU A 1 -4.38 5.29 10.87
CA LEU A 1 -5.10 4.05 10.49
C LEU A 1 -4.57 3.46 9.19
N LEU A 2 -4.54 4.21 8.08
CA LEU A 2 -4.03 3.70 6.79
C LEU A 2 -2.59 3.17 6.86
N MET A 3 -1.74 3.80 7.68
CA MET A 3 -0.36 3.34 7.86
C MET A 3 -0.22 2.01 8.61
N PHE A 4 -1.23 1.64 9.41
CA PHE A 4 -1.19 0.40 10.17
C PHE A 4 -1.43 -0.83 9.29
N ILE A 5 -2.20 -0.67 8.20
CA ILE A 5 -2.56 -1.76 7.29
C ILE A 5 -1.31 -2.39 6.67
N TRP A 6 -0.41 -1.57 6.13
CA TRP A 6 0.84 -2.06 5.56
C TRP A 6 1.70 -2.77 6.60
N LEU A 7 1.84 -2.21 7.81
CA LEU A 7 2.63 -2.82 8.89
C LEU A 7 2.09 -4.21 9.29
N CYS A 8 0.77 -4.37 9.36
CA CYS A 8 0.16 -5.68 9.63
C CYS A 8 0.44 -6.67 8.52
N LEU A 9 0.22 -6.28 7.26
CA LEU A 9 0.48 -7.13 6.10
C LEU A 9 1.95 -7.53 6.01
N HIS A 10 2.86 -6.60 6.26
CA HIS A 10 4.29 -6.86 6.26
C HIS A 10 4.71 -7.80 7.40
N THR A 11 4.09 -7.68 8.57
CA THR A 11 4.33 -8.59 9.70
C THR A 11 3.85 -10.01 9.40
N ILE A 12 2.67 -10.15 8.78
CA ILE A 12 2.16 -11.45 8.33
C ILE A 12 3.07 -12.04 7.25
N GLY A 13 3.45 -11.24 6.25
CA GLY A 13 4.38 -11.64 5.19
C GLY A 13 5.76 -12.02 5.74
N ALA A 14 6.27 -11.34 6.77
CA ALA A 14 7.53 -11.69 7.41
C ALA A 14 7.44 -13.00 8.22
N LYS A 15 6.30 -13.27 8.86
CA LYS A 15 6.07 -14.51 9.63
C LYS A 15 6.01 -15.75 8.73
N TYR A 16 5.29 -15.66 7.61
CA TYR A 16 5.02 -16.81 6.74
C TYR A 16 5.91 -16.85 5.51
N THR A 17 6.66 -15.80 5.18
CA THR A 17 7.12 -15.47 3.82
C THR A 17 5.96 -15.05 2.92
N PHE A 18 6.19 -14.04 2.07
CA PHE A 18 5.14 -13.44 1.22
C PHE A 18 4.49 -14.43 0.24
N ALA A 19 5.20 -15.49 -0.14
CA ALA A 19 4.69 -16.51 -1.05
C ALA A 19 3.81 -17.57 -0.35
N GLU A 20 4.01 -17.80 0.95
CA GLU A 20 3.36 -18.89 1.70
C GLU A 20 2.26 -18.38 2.66
N VAL A 21 1.95 -17.07 2.65
CA VAL A 21 0.80 -16.57 3.41
C VAL A 21 -0.47 -17.28 2.94
N PRO A 22 -1.28 -17.86 3.85
CA PRO A 22 -2.52 -18.55 3.50
C PRO A 22 -3.56 -17.56 2.97
N PHE A 23 -3.51 -17.30 1.67
CA PHE A 23 -4.27 -16.26 0.97
C PHE A 23 -5.17 -16.85 -0.14
N ASP A 24 -5.37 -18.16 -0.13
CA ASP A 24 -6.11 -18.89 -1.16
C ASP A 24 -7.57 -18.48 -1.27
N TRP A 25 -8.19 -18.07 -0.16
CA TRP A 25 -9.56 -17.55 -0.17
C TRP A 25 -9.70 -16.35 -1.11
N PHE A 26 -8.69 -15.47 -1.17
CA PHE A 26 -8.68 -14.31 -2.05
C PHE A 26 -8.22 -14.68 -3.45
N ASN A 27 -7.18 -15.52 -3.57
CA ASN A 27 -6.69 -15.97 -4.87
C ASN A 27 -7.80 -16.70 -5.66
N ASN A 28 -8.58 -17.56 -4.99
CA ASN A 28 -9.73 -18.25 -5.59
C ASN A 28 -10.86 -17.29 -5.96
N LEU A 29 -11.09 -16.25 -5.15
CA LEU A 29 -12.11 -15.23 -5.44
C LEU A 29 -11.82 -14.48 -6.76
N ILE A 30 -10.55 -14.21 -7.05
CA ILE A 30 -10.13 -13.52 -8.27
C ILE A 30 -9.65 -14.47 -9.39
N GLY A 31 -9.76 -15.79 -9.18
CA GLY A 31 -9.34 -16.82 -10.14
C GLY A 31 -7.83 -16.81 -10.44
N SER A 32 -7.00 -16.45 -9.47
CA SER A 32 -5.55 -16.39 -9.65
C SER A 32 -4.87 -17.69 -9.22
N GLU A 33 -4.01 -18.22 -10.10
CA GLU A 33 -3.21 -19.42 -9.82
C GLU A 33 -2.01 -19.15 -8.89
N ARG A 34 -1.64 -17.87 -8.68
CA ARG A 34 -0.48 -17.48 -7.86
C ARG A 34 -0.92 -16.74 -6.61
N ASN A 35 -0.11 -16.83 -5.56
CA ASN A 35 -0.34 -16.04 -4.35
C ASN A 35 -0.18 -14.53 -4.66
N ASN A 36 -1.24 -13.75 -4.42
CA ASN A 36 -1.27 -12.29 -4.62
C ASN A 36 -1.04 -11.49 -3.34
N PHE A 37 -0.72 -12.14 -2.23
CA PHE A 37 -0.53 -11.45 -0.96
C PHE A 37 0.50 -10.32 -1.06
N ASP A 38 1.63 -10.57 -1.74
CA ASP A 38 2.66 -9.57 -2.00
C ASP A 38 2.13 -8.34 -2.76
N ARG A 39 1.32 -8.55 -3.80
CA ARG A 39 0.72 -7.46 -4.58
C ARG A 39 -0.24 -6.62 -3.74
N VAL A 40 -1.02 -7.26 -2.87
CA VAL A 40 -1.93 -6.57 -1.95
C VAL A 40 -1.16 -5.78 -0.90
N ALA A 41 -0.08 -6.34 -0.36
CA ALA A 41 0.80 -5.62 0.58
C ALA A 41 1.46 -4.40 -0.08
N HIS A 42 1.93 -4.52 -1.32
CA HIS A 42 2.45 -3.40 -2.10
C HIS A 42 1.37 -2.35 -2.42
N PHE A 43 0.15 -2.77 -2.74
CA PHE A 43 -0.96 -1.82 -2.91
C PHE A 43 -1.25 -1.03 -1.62
N ALA A 44 -1.19 -1.70 -0.46
CA ALA A 44 -1.44 -1.06 0.82
C ALA A 44 -0.40 0.01 1.19
N ILE A 45 0.87 -0.11 0.76
CA ILE A 45 1.86 0.96 0.97
C ILE A 45 1.49 2.24 0.19
N GLY A 46 0.80 2.11 -0.95
CA GLY A 46 0.31 3.24 -1.75
C GLY A 46 -0.65 4.16 -0.98
N LEU A 47 -1.33 3.65 0.05
CA LEU A 47 -2.18 4.45 0.93
C LEU A 47 -1.40 5.55 1.68
N TYR A 48 -0.07 5.46 1.74
CA TYR A 48 0.79 6.46 2.37
C TYR A 48 0.89 7.74 1.53
N ALA A 49 0.57 7.68 0.23
CA ALA A 49 0.47 8.88 -0.60
C ALA A 49 -0.63 9.82 -0.09
N TYR A 50 -1.70 9.29 0.50
CA TYR A 50 -2.80 10.10 1.02
C TYR A 50 -2.38 11.08 2.13
N PRO A 51 -1.79 10.63 3.27
CA PRO A 51 -1.35 11.56 4.31
C PRO A 51 -0.23 12.51 3.85
N ILE A 52 0.63 12.09 2.91
CA ILE A 52 1.66 12.98 2.33
C ILE A 52 0.98 14.11 1.52
N ALA A 53 0.07 13.77 0.61
CA ALA A 53 -0.66 14.76 -0.18
C ALA A 53 -1.49 15.69 0.73
N GLU A 54 -2.21 15.12 1.70
CA GLU A 54 -3.00 15.86 2.68
C GLU A 54 -2.14 16.86 3.46
N TYR A 55 -0.97 16.43 3.95
CA TYR A 55 -0.04 17.30 4.67
C TYR A 55 0.43 18.47 3.82
N LEU A 56 0.80 18.24 2.56
CA LEU A 56 1.28 19.30 1.65
C LEU A 56 0.18 20.32 1.32
N ILE A 57 -1.04 19.83 1.09
CA ILE A 57 -2.22 20.66 0.79
C ILE A 57 -2.61 21.49 2.02
N ARG A 58 -2.75 20.86 3.19
CA ARG A 58 -3.17 21.54 4.43
C ARG A 58 -2.18 22.62 4.88
N ASN A 59 -0.90 22.38 4.70
CA ASN A 59 0.15 23.35 5.04
C ASN A 59 0.42 24.38 3.93
N LYS A 60 -0.37 24.38 2.84
CA LYS A 60 -0.22 25.28 1.68
C LYS A 60 1.22 25.31 1.13
N LYS A 61 1.92 24.16 1.17
CA LYS A 61 3.29 24.05 0.67
C LYS A 61 3.34 24.05 -0.86
N PHE A 62 2.34 23.42 -1.48
CA PHE A 62 2.19 23.34 -2.93
C PHE A 62 0.72 23.41 -3.33
N ASN A 63 0.46 23.59 -4.63
CA ASN A 63 -0.89 23.41 -5.17
C ASN A 63 -1.35 21.93 -5.06
N PRO A 64 -2.66 21.65 -5.09
CA PRO A 64 -3.17 20.29 -4.93
C PRO A 64 -2.63 19.31 -5.97
N THR A 65 -2.53 19.72 -7.23
CA THR A 65 -2.03 18.88 -8.32
C THR A 65 -0.59 18.41 -8.06
N PHE A 66 0.31 19.34 -7.72
CA PHE A 66 1.70 19.03 -7.43
C PHE A 66 1.84 18.21 -6.14
N SER A 67 1.01 18.48 -5.13
CA SER A 67 0.98 17.71 -3.89
C SER A 67 0.62 16.24 -4.15
N CYS A 68 -0.36 15.97 -5.02
CA CYS A 68 -0.73 14.61 -5.42
C CYS A 68 0.38 13.91 -6.20
N TRP A 69 1.00 14.59 -7.18
CA TRP A 69 2.11 14.02 -7.94
C TRP A 69 3.31 13.72 -7.04
N PHE A 70 3.71 14.67 -6.22
CA PHE A 70 4.81 14.48 -5.27
C PHE A 70 4.53 13.30 -4.33
N ALA A 71 3.32 13.22 -3.78
CA ALA A 71 2.96 12.13 -2.88
C ALA A 71 2.97 10.75 -3.54
N LEU A 72 2.53 10.66 -4.81
CA LEU A 72 2.60 9.42 -5.59
C LEU A 72 4.05 8.99 -5.83
N PHE A 73 4.89 9.91 -6.33
CA PHE A 73 6.29 9.60 -6.63
C PHE A 73 7.12 9.33 -5.38
N ALA A 74 6.83 9.97 -4.24
CA ALA A 74 7.54 9.73 -2.98
C ALA A 74 7.35 8.30 -2.42
N ILE A 75 6.31 7.58 -2.86
CA ILE A 75 6.07 6.18 -2.48
C ILE A 75 6.58 5.20 -3.53
N MET A 76 6.65 5.64 -4.80
CA MET A 76 7.06 4.81 -5.94
C MET A 76 8.56 4.87 -6.27
N SER A 77 9.32 5.76 -5.62
CA SER A 77 10.78 5.91 -5.76
C SER A 77 11.55 4.88 -4.96
#